data_AF-A0A1F7UFH1-F1
#
_entry.id   AF-A0A1F7UFH1-F1
#
_cell.length_a   1.000
_cell.length_b   1.000
_cell.length_c   1.000
_cell.angle_alpha   90.00
_cell.angle_beta   90.00
_cell.angle_gamma   90.00
#
_symmetry.space_group_name_H-M   'P 1'
#
loop_
_entity.id
_entity.type
_entity.pdbx_description
1 polymer ?
#
loop_
_entity_poly.entity_id
_entity_poly.type
_entity_poly.pdbx_seq_one_letter_code
_entity_poly.pdbx_strand_id
1 'polypeptide(L)'
;MARVIDGDTVELEDGSRLRYIGIDAPEVSSTGREECLAEAATAANVSLVEGKEVAVKTDVSDKDRYGRSLRYVYAGELFVNATLVEQGLARAYPYPPDTKFQREFARAETRARAGRLGMWGSVCGEPPAAEGETASVQSNAGILPGACEIKGNIAATGEKIYHIPRCRSYEKTVINAQDGERWFCTAQDAESAGWRKAKDCP
;
A
#
# COMPACT_ATOMS: atom_id res chain seq x y z
N MET A 1 27.64 10.93 0.69
CA MET A 1 26.60 10.87 -0.35
C MET A 1 26.47 9.45 -0.84
N ALA A 2 25.25 8.90 -0.80
CA ALA A 2 24.98 7.59 -1.35
C ALA A 2 24.52 7.72 -2.80
N ARG A 3 25.06 6.89 -3.70
CA ARG A 3 24.59 6.75 -5.08
C ARG A 3 23.50 5.69 -5.11
N VAL A 4 22.36 5.99 -5.72
CA VAL A 4 21.28 4.99 -5.88
C VAL A 4 21.63 4.01 -6.99
N ILE A 5 21.46 2.71 -6.72
CA ILE A 5 21.65 1.63 -7.70
C ILE A 5 20.32 1.26 -8.34
N ASP A 6 19.31 1.01 -7.51
CA ASP A 6 17.97 0.60 -7.89
C ASP A 6 16.95 1.06 -6.82
N GLY A 7 15.71 0.56 -6.89
CA GLY A 7 14.63 0.95 -5.99
C GLY A 7 14.87 0.64 -4.50
N ASP A 8 15.76 -0.28 -4.15
CA ASP A 8 15.99 -0.68 -2.75
C ASP A 8 17.46 -0.90 -2.36
N THR A 9 18.38 -0.54 -3.25
CA THR A 9 19.83 -0.63 -3.04
C THR A 9 20.51 0.71 -3.30
N VAL A 10 21.39 1.10 -2.38
CA VAL A 10 22.28 2.26 -2.53
C VAL A 10 23.74 1.87 -2.29
N GLU A 11 24.65 2.61 -2.91
CA GLU A 11 26.09 2.50 -2.74
C GLU A 11 26.60 3.71 -1.96
N LEU A 12 27.35 3.45 -0.90
CA LEU A 12 27.93 4.48 -0.03
C LEU A 12 29.27 4.98 -0.61
N GLU A 13 29.81 6.07 -0.05
CA GLU A 13 31.06 6.67 -0.52
C GLU A 13 32.26 5.72 -0.46
N ASP A 14 32.25 4.76 0.47
CA ASP A 14 33.30 3.74 0.61
C ASP A 14 33.15 2.57 -0.38
N GLY A 15 32.18 2.64 -1.30
CA GLY A 15 31.85 1.60 -2.27
C GLY A 15 31.07 0.42 -1.67
N SER A 16 30.76 0.44 -0.38
CA SER A 16 29.91 -0.58 0.23
C SER A 16 28.46 -0.37 -0.18
N ARG A 17 27.70 -1.47 -0.27
CA ARG A 17 26.29 -1.45 -0.66
C ARG A 17 25.38 -1.66 0.53
N LEU A 18 24.24 -1.00 0.50
CA LEU A 18 23.19 -1.06 1.50
C LEU A 18 21.89 -1.52 0.83
N ARG A 19 21.28 -2.59 1.34
CA ARG A 19 19.99 -3.15 0.90
C ARG A 19 18.91 -2.81 1.91
N TYR A 20 17.79 -2.30 1.43
CA TYR A 20 16.67 -1.89 2.27
C TYR A 20 15.96 -3.13 2.83
N ILE A 21 15.80 -3.19 4.15
CA ILE A 21 15.14 -4.32 4.81
C ILE A 21 13.63 -4.28 4.56
N GLY A 22 13.05 -5.47 4.35
CA GLY A 22 11.61 -5.73 4.41
C GLY A 22 10.82 -5.32 3.15
N ILE A 23 11.54 -4.90 2.10
CA ILE A 23 10.94 -4.51 0.82
C ILE A 23 11.69 -5.15 -0.35
N ASP A 24 10.98 -5.29 -1.46
CA ASP A 24 11.53 -5.81 -2.72
C ASP A 24 11.07 -4.93 -3.87
N ALA A 25 11.98 -4.14 -4.41
CA ALA A 25 11.73 -3.24 -5.53
C ALA A 25 12.03 -3.93 -6.86
N PRO A 26 11.32 -3.57 -7.96
CA PRO A 26 11.64 -4.10 -9.27
C PRO A 26 13.08 -3.78 -9.69
N GLU A 27 13.78 -4.80 -10.20
CA GLU A 27 15.20 -4.71 -10.54
C GLU A 27 15.43 -4.17 -11.95
N VAL A 28 16.41 -3.27 -12.09
CA VAL A 28 16.87 -2.77 -13.40
C VAL A 28 17.77 -3.84 -14.03
N SER A 29 17.31 -4.46 -15.11
CA SER A 29 18.06 -5.53 -15.76
C SER A 29 19.24 -4.99 -16.56
N SER A 30 20.43 -5.54 -16.33
CA SER A 30 21.61 -5.31 -17.18
C SER A 30 21.63 -6.18 -18.45
N THR A 31 20.72 -7.15 -18.58
CA THR A 31 20.71 -8.17 -19.65
C THR A 31 19.45 -8.16 -20.51
N GLY A 32 18.52 -7.23 -20.27
CA GLY A 32 17.53 -6.79 -21.25
C GLY A 32 16.06 -6.94 -20.87
N ARG A 33 15.68 -7.67 -19.80
CA ARG A 33 14.28 -7.70 -19.33
C ARG A 33 14.16 -7.00 -17.99
N GLU A 34 14.07 -5.68 -18.07
CA GLU A 34 13.78 -4.84 -16.92
C GLU A 34 12.43 -5.20 -16.31
N GLU A 35 12.38 -5.26 -14.98
CA GLU A 35 11.12 -5.49 -14.28
C GLU A 35 10.24 -4.24 -14.38
N CYS A 36 8.93 -4.43 -14.48
CA CYS A 36 8.03 -3.31 -14.62
C CYS A 36 8.18 -2.33 -13.44
N LEU A 37 8.30 -1.03 -13.76
CA LEU A 37 8.53 0.07 -12.82
C LEU A 37 9.92 0.09 -12.15
N ALA A 38 10.92 -0.64 -12.63
CA ALA A 38 12.27 -0.57 -12.07
C ALA A 38 12.89 0.83 -12.20
N GLU A 39 12.82 1.49 -13.37
CA GLU A 39 13.25 2.89 -13.52
C GLU A 39 12.48 3.84 -12.58
N ALA A 40 11.16 3.64 -12.44
CA ALA A 40 10.32 4.48 -11.60
C ALA A 40 10.65 4.31 -10.11
N ALA A 41 10.89 3.07 -9.66
CA ALA A 41 11.32 2.77 -8.31
C ALA A 41 12.71 3.37 -8.02
N THR A 42 13.63 3.26 -8.97
CA THR A 42 14.97 3.86 -8.90
C THR A 42 14.90 5.39 -8.81
N ALA A 43 14.12 6.04 -9.68
CA ALA A 43 13.94 7.49 -9.71
C ALA A 43 13.26 8.02 -8.43
N ALA A 44 12.32 7.26 -7.87
CA ALA A 44 11.73 7.57 -6.58
C ALA A 44 12.78 7.48 -5.47
N ASN A 45 13.57 6.40 -5.43
CA ASN A 45 14.63 6.25 -4.43
C ASN A 45 15.66 7.40 -4.53
N VAL A 46 16.12 7.75 -5.73
CA VAL A 46 16.95 8.94 -6.01
C VAL A 46 16.34 10.20 -5.40
N SER A 47 15.07 10.48 -5.71
CA SER A 47 14.36 11.66 -5.22
C SER A 47 14.22 11.67 -3.69
N LEU A 48 14.21 10.49 -3.07
CA LEU A 48 14.08 10.33 -1.63
C LEU A 48 15.40 10.50 -0.87
N VAL A 49 16.52 10.02 -1.41
CA VAL A 49 17.79 9.91 -0.66
C VAL A 49 18.97 10.71 -1.22
N GLU A 50 19.00 10.98 -2.53
CA GLU A 50 20.17 11.60 -3.15
C GLU A 50 20.29 13.09 -2.76
N GLY A 51 21.52 13.51 -2.44
CA GLY A 51 21.79 14.86 -1.94
C GLY A 51 21.23 15.17 -0.55
N LYS A 52 20.68 14.19 0.17
CA LYS A 52 20.11 14.36 1.53
C LYS A 52 20.93 13.63 2.59
N GLU A 53 20.82 14.11 3.82
CA GLU A 53 21.28 13.37 4.98
C GLU A 53 20.27 12.25 5.30
N VAL A 54 20.77 11.02 5.35
CA VAL A 54 19.95 9.84 5.65
C VAL A 54 20.40 9.17 6.94
N ALA A 55 19.45 8.86 7.80
CA ALA A 55 19.68 8.05 8.99
C ALA A 55 19.36 6.59 8.68
N VAL A 56 20.19 5.67 9.18
CA VAL A 56 20.03 4.24 8.96
C VAL A 56 19.88 3.50 10.28
N LYS A 57 19.02 2.48 10.32
CA LYS A 57 18.83 1.61 11.49
C LYS A 57 19.02 0.15 11.09
N THR A 58 19.65 -0.63 11.97
CA THR A 58 19.79 -2.08 11.82
C THR A 58 18.57 -2.82 12.37
N ASP A 59 18.47 -4.09 12.01
CA ASP A 59 17.61 -5.06 12.69
C ASP A 59 18.51 -6.17 13.30
N VAL A 60 18.11 -7.44 13.22
CA VAL A 60 18.85 -8.58 13.77
C VAL A 60 20.10 -8.86 12.95
N SER A 61 19.99 -8.85 11.62
CA SER A 61 21.09 -9.09 10.69
C SER A 61 21.78 -7.78 10.32
N ASP A 62 23.12 -7.76 10.33
CA ASP A 62 23.89 -6.59 9.88
C ASP A 62 24.12 -6.59 8.36
N LYS A 63 24.40 -7.76 7.79
CA LYS A 63 24.71 -7.94 6.37
C LYS A 63 24.04 -9.17 5.81
N ASP A 64 23.77 -9.16 4.51
CA ASP A 64 23.32 -10.35 3.78
C ASP A 64 24.50 -11.22 3.30
N ARG A 65 24.17 -12.34 2.63
CA ARG A 65 25.17 -13.28 2.08
C ARG A 65 26.07 -12.69 0.99
N TYR A 66 25.71 -11.54 0.43
CA TYR A 66 26.46 -10.82 -0.59
C TYR A 66 27.33 -9.69 0.01
N GLY A 67 27.33 -9.54 1.34
CA GLY A 67 28.09 -8.52 2.05
C GLY A 67 27.42 -7.14 2.07
N ARG A 68 26.19 -7.01 1.54
CA ARG A 68 25.42 -5.76 1.57
C ARG A 68 24.92 -5.52 2.98
N SER A 69 25.10 -4.31 3.47
CA SER A 69 24.59 -3.88 4.77
C SER A 69 23.07 -3.81 4.73
N LEU A 70 22.40 -4.44 5.69
CA LEU A 70 20.94 -4.47 5.79
C LEU A 70 20.46 -3.32 6.67
N ARG A 71 19.68 -2.38 6.12
CA ARG A 71 19.22 -1.20 6.88
C ARG A 71 17.77 -0.81 6.59
N TYR A 72 17.15 -0.21 7.59
CA TYR A 72 16.00 0.68 7.45
C TYR A 72 16.50 2.10 7.24
N VAL A 73 15.98 2.80 6.23
CA VAL A 73 16.49 4.11 5.81
C VAL A 73 15.48 5.22 6.03
N TYR A 74 15.93 6.32 6.63
CA TYR A 74 15.13 7.50 6.92
C TYR A 74 15.77 8.73 6.29
N ALA A 75 14.96 9.57 5.62
CA ALA A 75 15.35 10.89 5.14
C ALA A 75 14.59 11.94 5.96
N GLY A 76 15.22 12.49 7.00
CA GLY A 76 14.50 13.24 8.04
C GLY A 76 13.50 12.33 8.77
N GLU A 77 12.23 12.72 8.82
CA GLU A 77 11.15 11.91 9.41
C GLU A 77 10.55 10.87 8.44
N LEU A 78 10.93 10.92 7.16
CA LEU A 78 10.37 10.05 6.14
C LEU A 78 11.02 8.67 6.20
N PHE A 79 10.22 7.63 6.43
CA PHE A 79 10.69 6.25 6.33
C PHE A 79 10.70 5.80 4.87
N VAL A 80 11.88 5.79 4.25
CA VAL A 80 12.08 5.55 2.81
C VAL A 80 11.56 4.18 2.40
N ASN A 81 11.86 3.13 3.18
CA ASN A 81 11.40 1.77 2.88
C ASN A 81 9.87 1.71 2.76
N ALA A 82 9.15 2.23 3.76
CA ALA A 82 7.69 2.23 3.76
C ALA A 82 7.11 3.13 2.66
N THR A 83 7.78 4.24 2.36
CA THR A 83 7.35 5.19 1.30
C THR A 83 7.36 4.55 -0.08
N LEU A 84 8.38 3.75 -0.40
CA LEU A 84 8.45 3.05 -1.69
C LEU A 84 7.33 2.02 -1.83
N VAL A 85 7.01 1.30 -0.75
CA VAL A 85 5.89 0.35 -0.72
C VAL A 85 4.54 1.07 -0.86
N GLU A 86 4.36 2.19 -0.16
CA GLU A 86 3.15 3.04 -0.21
C GLU A 86 2.86 3.53 -1.63
N GLN A 87 3.91 3.84 -2.40
CA GLN A 87 3.80 4.30 -3.79
C GLN A 87 3.60 3.14 -4.79
N GLY A 88 3.59 1.89 -4.32
CA GLY A 88 3.51 0.71 -5.19
C GLY A 88 4.78 0.49 -6.03
N LEU A 89 5.92 1.00 -5.56
CA LEU A 89 7.23 0.89 -6.21
C LEU A 89 8.12 -0.19 -5.58
N ALA A 90 7.66 -0.80 -4.49
CA ALA A 90 8.24 -2.00 -3.91
C ALA A 90 7.15 -2.86 -3.28
N ARG A 91 7.39 -4.17 -3.18
CA ARG A 91 6.56 -5.14 -2.45
C ARG A 91 7.00 -5.23 -1.01
N ALA A 92 6.06 -5.47 -0.09
CA ALA A 92 6.40 -5.82 1.28
C ALA A 92 6.80 -7.30 1.33
N TYR A 93 8.04 -7.60 1.71
CA TYR A 93 8.52 -8.97 1.80
C TYR A 93 9.18 -9.23 3.16
N PRO A 94 8.64 -10.14 3.99
CA PRO A 94 9.27 -10.49 5.26
C PRO A 94 10.51 -11.34 4.98
N TYR A 95 11.67 -10.83 5.35
CA TYR A 95 12.93 -11.59 5.36
C TYR A 95 13.32 -11.89 6.82
N PRO A 96 12.86 -13.02 7.42
CA PRO A 96 13.27 -13.36 8.78
C PRO A 96 14.80 -13.51 8.90
N PRO A 97 15.40 -13.06 10.01
CA PRO A 97 14.76 -12.54 11.23
C PRO A 97 14.33 -11.05 11.19
N ASP A 98 14.68 -10.32 10.13
CA ASP A 98 14.58 -8.86 10.01
C ASP A 98 13.16 -8.37 9.68
N THR A 99 12.27 -8.44 10.68
CA THR A 99 10.82 -8.25 10.52
C THR A 99 10.23 -7.15 11.39
N LYS A 100 11.07 -6.33 12.03
CA LYS A 100 10.66 -5.30 13.00
C LYS A 100 9.54 -4.37 12.49
N PHE A 101 9.59 -3.99 11.22
CA PHE A 101 8.60 -3.09 10.60
C PHE A 101 7.62 -3.79 9.65
N GLN A 102 7.55 -5.13 9.67
CA GLN A 102 6.72 -5.88 8.70
C GLN A 102 5.25 -5.47 8.70
N ARG A 103 4.67 -5.13 9.86
CA ARG A 103 3.29 -4.66 9.97
C ARG A 103 3.08 -3.31 9.28
N GLU A 104 4.08 -2.45 9.28
CA GLU A 104 4.03 -1.14 8.62
C GLU A 104 4.09 -1.30 7.11
N PHE A 105 5.01 -2.13 6.60
CA PHE A 105 5.11 -2.43 5.17
C PHE A 105 3.85 -3.11 4.64
N ALA A 106 3.27 -4.08 5.37
CA ALA A 106 2.03 -4.72 4.97
C ALA A 106 0.86 -3.73 4.86
N ARG A 107 0.78 -2.74 5.78
CA ARG A 107 -0.23 -1.68 5.72
C ARG A 107 -0.01 -0.74 4.55
N ALA A 108 1.24 -0.37 4.29
CA ALA A 108 1.61 0.46 3.14
C ALA A 108 1.25 -0.23 1.82
N GLU A 109 1.56 -1.52 1.69
CA GLU A 109 1.22 -2.29 0.48
C GLU A 109 -0.29 -2.40 0.30
N THR A 110 -1.04 -2.61 1.40
CA THR A 110 -2.51 -2.64 1.37
C THR A 110 -3.08 -1.32 0.83
N ARG A 111 -2.53 -0.17 1.26
CA ARG A 111 -2.94 1.15 0.75
C ARG A 111 -2.57 1.34 -0.71
N ALA A 112 -1.37 0.92 -1.12
CA ALA A 112 -0.92 0.98 -2.51
C ALA A 112 -1.82 0.14 -3.44
N ARG A 113 -2.21 -1.07 -3.01
CA ARG A 113 -3.15 -1.95 -3.73
C ARG A 113 -4.53 -1.32 -3.85
N ALA A 114 -5.09 -0.83 -2.75
CA ALA A 114 -6.40 -0.18 -2.74
C ALA A 114 -6.43 1.06 -3.65
N GLY A 115 -5.34 1.83 -3.68
CA GLY A 115 -5.17 2.99 -4.56
C GLY A 115 -4.77 2.65 -5.99
N ARG A 116 -4.56 1.38 -6.34
CA ARG A 116 -4.06 0.93 -7.65
C ARG A 116 -2.78 1.67 -8.07
N LEU A 117 -1.89 1.91 -7.10
CA LEU A 117 -0.65 2.66 -7.28
C LEU A 117 0.47 1.76 -7.81
N GLY A 118 1.38 2.35 -8.60
CA GLY A 118 2.55 1.67 -9.13
C GLY A 118 2.21 0.32 -9.75
N MET A 119 2.85 -0.74 -9.27
CA MET A 119 2.70 -2.10 -9.82
C MET A 119 1.32 -2.71 -9.61
N TRP A 120 0.50 -2.13 -8.73
CA TRP A 120 -0.87 -2.56 -8.47
C TRP A 120 -1.89 -1.89 -9.42
N GLY A 121 -1.43 -0.97 -10.26
CA GLY A 121 -2.21 -0.36 -11.34
C GLY A 121 -2.16 -1.16 -12.64
N SER A 122 -2.72 -0.61 -13.71
CA SER A 122 -2.70 -1.25 -15.03
C SER A 122 -1.37 -1.13 -15.78
N VAL A 123 -0.38 -0.42 -15.20
CA VAL A 123 0.90 -0.10 -15.85
C VAL A 123 1.75 -1.35 -16.10
N CYS A 124 1.69 -2.33 -15.19
CA CYS A 124 2.51 -3.55 -15.27
C CYS A 124 1.84 -4.75 -15.93
N GLY A 125 0.66 -4.55 -16.54
CA GLY A 125 0.02 -5.58 -17.36
C GLY A 125 -0.44 -6.82 -16.58
N GLU A 126 -0.72 -6.72 -15.28
CA GLU A 126 -1.54 -7.73 -14.63
C GLU A 126 -3.01 -7.37 -14.91
N PRO A 127 -3.78 -8.21 -15.64
CA PRO A 127 -5.22 -8.00 -15.70
C PRO A 127 -5.74 -8.00 -14.27
N PRO A 128 -6.71 -7.14 -13.91
CA PRO A 128 -7.34 -7.24 -12.60
C PRO A 128 -7.81 -8.68 -12.44
N ALA A 129 -7.43 -9.33 -11.34
CA ALA A 129 -8.14 -10.53 -10.90
C ALA A 129 -9.63 -10.19 -10.98
N ALA A 130 -10.32 -10.90 -11.87
CA ALA A 130 -11.52 -10.42 -12.52
C ALA A 130 -12.58 -9.91 -11.53
N GLU A 131 -12.87 -8.61 -11.58
CA GLU A 131 -14.22 -8.09 -11.34
C GLU A 131 -14.46 -6.99 -12.39
N GLY A 132 -15.46 -7.22 -13.25
CA GLY A 132 -15.67 -6.51 -14.50
C GLY A 132 -16.17 -5.07 -14.35
N GLU A 133 -15.81 -4.28 -15.38
CA GLU A 133 -16.63 -3.30 -16.11
C GLU A 133 -17.37 -2.20 -15.30
N THR A 134 -17.35 -0.90 -15.63
CA THR A 134 -16.74 -0.07 -16.68
C THR A 134 -16.77 1.38 -16.18
N ALA A 135 -15.93 2.22 -16.81
CA ALA A 135 -15.68 3.62 -16.55
C ALA A 135 -16.90 4.56 -16.47
N SER A 136 -16.83 5.61 -15.64
CA SER A 136 -16.55 6.98 -16.14
C SER A 136 -16.51 8.03 -15.01
N VAL A 137 -15.67 9.02 -15.29
CA VAL A 137 -15.19 10.11 -14.45
C VAL A 137 -16.28 11.15 -14.17
N GLN A 138 -16.39 11.65 -12.94
CA GLN A 138 -16.43 13.10 -12.66
C GLN A 138 -16.19 13.41 -11.18
N SER A 139 -15.10 14.13 -10.97
CA SER A 139 -14.63 14.75 -9.73
C SER A 139 -15.64 15.73 -9.12
N ASN A 140 -15.83 15.70 -7.81
CA ASN A 140 -15.83 16.93 -7.01
C ASN A 140 -15.62 16.68 -5.51
N ALA A 141 -14.60 17.38 -5.00
CA ALA A 141 -14.42 17.91 -3.64
C ALA A 141 -15.00 17.12 -2.44
N GLY A 142 -14.08 16.46 -1.74
CA GLY A 142 -13.90 16.67 -0.30
C GLY A 142 -14.54 15.65 0.63
N ILE A 143 -13.83 14.55 0.94
CA ILE A 143 -14.08 13.77 2.18
C ILE A 143 -12.72 13.26 2.70
N LEU A 144 -12.44 13.57 3.97
CA LEU A 144 -11.30 13.04 4.73
C LEU A 144 -11.34 11.49 4.73
N PRO A 145 -10.28 10.80 4.27
CA PRO A 145 -10.24 9.34 4.26
C PRO A 145 -9.83 8.85 5.63
N GLY A 146 -10.81 8.51 6.46
CA GLY A 146 -10.53 8.30 7.89
C GLY A 146 -11.30 7.20 8.59
N ALA A 147 -12.09 6.41 7.87
CA ALA A 147 -12.52 5.03 8.18
C ALA A 147 -13.80 4.77 7.37
N CYS A 148 -13.88 3.61 6.72
CA CYS A 148 -15.12 3.18 6.10
C CYS A 148 -16.06 2.68 7.20
N GLU A 149 -16.70 3.62 7.90
CA GLU A 149 -17.50 3.37 9.10
C GLU A 149 -18.96 3.09 8.79
N ILE A 150 -19.35 2.88 7.53
CA ILE A 150 -20.74 2.59 7.20
C ILE A 150 -20.88 1.08 7.04
N LYS A 151 -21.66 0.45 7.92
CA LYS A 151 -21.84 -1.00 7.95
C LYS A 151 -22.98 -1.43 7.04
N GLY A 152 -22.71 -2.16 5.97
CA GLY A 152 -23.71 -2.77 5.11
C GLY A 152 -23.93 -4.25 5.41
N ASN A 153 -25.03 -4.60 6.08
CA ASN A 153 -25.49 -5.98 6.31
C ASN A 153 -26.69 -6.44 5.45
N ILE A 154 -26.69 -7.69 5.01
CA ILE A 154 -27.76 -8.28 4.21
C ILE A 154 -28.73 -8.98 5.16
N ALA A 155 -29.96 -8.48 5.26
CA ALA A 155 -30.98 -9.11 6.09
C ALA A 155 -31.32 -10.52 5.56
N ALA A 156 -31.83 -11.41 6.40
CA ALA A 156 -32.25 -12.76 6.01
C ALA A 156 -33.30 -12.79 4.87
N THR A 157 -33.99 -11.68 4.62
CA THR A 157 -34.90 -11.47 3.49
C THR A 157 -34.19 -11.15 2.17
N GLY A 158 -32.86 -11.08 2.16
CA GLY A 158 -32.03 -10.65 1.02
C GLY A 158 -31.89 -9.12 0.88
N GLU A 159 -32.39 -8.36 1.86
CA GLU A 159 -32.42 -6.91 1.79
C GLU A 159 -31.08 -6.31 2.21
N LYS A 160 -30.46 -5.53 1.32
CA LYS A 160 -29.19 -4.83 1.55
C LYS A 160 -29.42 -3.54 2.33
N ILE A 161 -28.98 -3.51 3.59
CA ILE A 161 -29.20 -2.37 4.51
C ILE A 161 -27.87 -1.79 4.98
N TYR A 162 -27.69 -0.48 4.88
CA TYR A 162 -26.51 0.19 5.42
C TYR A 162 -26.84 1.02 6.67
N HIS A 163 -25.91 1.01 7.62
CA HIS A 163 -25.96 1.71 8.89
C HIS A 163 -24.76 2.66 9.00
N ILE A 164 -25.03 3.95 9.20
CA ILE A 164 -24.01 4.95 9.54
C ILE A 164 -23.80 4.98 11.08
N PRO A 165 -22.66 5.52 11.58
CA PRO A 165 -22.36 5.56 13.02
C PRO A 165 -23.45 6.18 13.92
N ARG A 166 -24.32 7.02 13.35
CA ARG A 166 -25.44 7.67 14.07
C ARG A 166 -26.74 6.86 14.11
N CYS A 167 -26.80 5.66 13.52
CA CYS A 167 -28.00 4.81 13.55
C CYS A 167 -28.10 4.03 14.87
N ARG A 168 -29.33 3.82 15.34
CA ARG A 168 -29.57 3.08 16.59
C ARG A 168 -29.08 1.63 16.54
N SER A 169 -29.09 1.02 15.36
CA SER A 169 -28.63 -0.36 15.17
C SER A 169 -27.15 -0.50 14.83
N TYR A 170 -26.41 0.61 14.70
CA TYR A 170 -25.03 0.59 14.19
C TYR A 170 -24.07 -0.29 15.00
N GLU A 171 -24.14 -0.24 16.34
CA GLU A 171 -23.28 -1.06 17.20
C GLU A 171 -23.67 -2.54 17.20
N LYS A 172 -24.94 -2.84 16.92
CA LYS A 172 -25.48 -4.21 16.88
C LYS A 172 -25.22 -4.90 15.53
N THR A 173 -25.07 -4.11 14.47
CA THR A 173 -24.73 -4.63 13.15
C THR A 173 -23.27 -5.09 13.15
N VAL A 174 -23.06 -6.38 12.90
CA VAL A 174 -21.75 -7.01 12.69
C VAL A 174 -21.70 -7.42 11.22
N ILE A 175 -20.61 -7.08 10.54
CA ILE A 175 -20.44 -7.34 9.11
C ILE A 175 -19.79 -8.70 8.91
N ASN A 176 -20.47 -9.57 8.19
CA ASN A 176 -19.95 -10.84 7.71
C ASN A 176 -19.62 -10.79 6.22
N ALA A 177 -18.34 -10.66 5.89
CA ALA A 177 -17.87 -10.62 4.51
C ALA A 177 -18.20 -11.89 3.69
N GLN A 178 -18.44 -13.03 4.35
CA GLN A 178 -18.80 -14.28 3.68
C GLN A 178 -20.23 -14.25 3.10
N ASP A 179 -21.12 -13.46 3.70
CA ASP A 179 -22.50 -13.30 3.26
C ASP A 179 -22.65 -12.15 2.25
N GLY A 180 -21.54 -11.56 1.80
CA GLY A 180 -21.53 -10.40 0.89
C GLY A 180 -21.78 -9.06 1.59
N GLU A 181 -21.77 -9.04 2.93
CA GLU A 181 -21.82 -7.83 3.74
C GLU A 181 -20.49 -7.08 3.69
N ARG A 182 -20.52 -5.75 3.77
CA ARG A 182 -19.29 -4.96 3.67
C ARG A 182 -19.41 -3.60 4.31
N TRP A 183 -18.26 -2.96 4.51
CA TRP A 183 -18.19 -1.57 4.90
C TRP A 183 -18.19 -0.64 3.69
N PHE A 184 -18.84 0.51 3.83
CA PHE A 184 -18.86 1.62 2.90
C PHE A 184 -18.17 2.82 3.51
N CYS A 185 -17.56 3.63 2.66
CA CYS A 185 -16.85 4.84 3.09
C CYS A 185 -17.76 6.06 3.01
N THR A 186 -18.78 6.03 2.15
CA THR A 186 -19.85 7.04 2.08
C THR A 186 -21.23 6.38 1.92
N ALA A 187 -22.29 7.10 2.31
CA ALA A 187 -23.66 6.63 2.12
C ALA A 187 -24.01 6.49 0.64
N GLN A 188 -23.43 7.35 -0.20
CA GLN A 188 -23.59 7.32 -1.65
C GLN A 188 -23.00 6.05 -2.28
N ASP A 189 -21.87 5.55 -1.76
CA ASP A 189 -21.30 4.27 -2.21
C ASP A 189 -22.21 3.09 -1.88
N ALA A 190 -22.86 3.13 -0.71
CA ALA A 190 -23.81 2.12 -0.30
C ALA A 190 -25.04 2.12 -1.23
N GLU A 191 -25.64 3.29 -1.45
CA GLU A 191 -26.82 3.45 -2.31
C GLU A 191 -26.55 3.03 -3.75
N SER A 192 -25.39 3.42 -4.29
CA SER A 192 -24.96 3.04 -5.64
C SER A 192 -24.71 1.53 -5.78
N ALA A 193 -24.34 0.86 -4.68
CA ALA A 193 -24.20 -0.59 -4.60
C ALA A 193 -25.54 -1.34 -4.39
N GLY A 194 -26.67 -0.63 -4.41
CA GLY A 194 -28.00 -1.18 -4.20
C GLY A 194 -28.36 -1.42 -2.73
N TRP A 195 -27.68 -0.73 -1.81
CA TRP A 195 -27.95 -0.79 -0.38
C TRP A 195 -28.83 0.37 0.04
N ARG A 196 -29.92 0.10 0.75
CA ARG A 196 -30.77 1.17 1.27
C ARG A 196 -30.37 1.55 2.69
N LYS A 197 -30.61 2.81 3.05
CA LYS A 197 -30.41 3.30 4.41
C LYS A 197 -31.32 2.53 5.37
N ALA A 198 -30.80 2.20 6.56
CA ALA A 198 -31.63 1.62 7.60
C ALA A 198 -32.69 2.62 8.07
N LYS A 199 -33.91 2.13 8.33
CA LYS A 199 -35.07 2.99 8.67
C LYS A 199 -34.94 3.65 10.06
N ASP A 200 -34.03 3.14 10.88
CA ASP A 200 -33.69 3.61 12.22
C ASP A 200 -32.50 4.59 12.24
N CYS A 201 -32.00 4.97 11.05
CA CYS A 201 -31.02 6.02 10.88
C CYS A 201 -31.70 7.39 10.77
N PRO A 202 -31.15 8.45 11.41
CA PRO A 202 -31.67 9.82 11.31
C PRO A 202 -31.54 10.39 9.89
#